data_AF-R6WAT0-F1
#
_entry.id   AF-R6WAT0-F1
#
_cell.length_a   1.000
_cell.length_b   1.000
_cell.length_c   1.000
_cell.angle_alpha   90.00
_cell.angle_beta   90.00
_cell.angle_gamma   90.00
#
_symmetry.space_group_name_H-M   'P 1'
#
loop_
_entity.id
_entity.type
_entity.pdbx_description
1 polymer ?
#
loop_
_entity_poly.entity_id
_entity_poly.type
_entity_poly.pdbx_seq_one_letter_code
_entity_poly.pdbx_strand_id
1 'polypeptide(L)'
;MSITAETAKAHAKDPAVLCCRAEAGITIEPANLEDPAIFDELVDSGLLNLDGCLTIEQVLGAKLSKTSDSLCPLTADNVDGIKEVAEEAPQEEAEEAAPQVAVEGAVTTISHGKVVISIKEGKDIYLELPI
;
A
#
# COMPACT_ATOMS: atom_id res chain seq x y z
N MET A 1 -1.53 -18.98 -12.39
CA MET A 1 -2.11 -18.43 -13.66
C MET A 1 -1.79 -16.95 -13.62
N SER A 2 -1.44 -16.32 -14.74
CA SER A 2 -1.06 -14.91 -14.66
C SER A 2 -2.24 -14.00 -14.39
N ILE A 3 -1.96 -12.89 -13.70
CA ILE A 3 -2.99 -11.94 -13.26
C ILE A 3 -3.45 -11.01 -14.39
N THR A 4 -4.68 -10.51 -14.25
CA THR A 4 -5.22 -9.48 -15.14
C THR A 4 -4.75 -8.09 -14.71
N ALA A 5 -4.97 -7.09 -15.56
CA ALA A 5 -4.70 -5.69 -15.20
C ALA A 5 -5.59 -5.18 -14.05
N GLU A 6 -6.75 -5.78 -13.82
CA GLU A 6 -7.65 -5.44 -12.71
C GLU A 6 -7.11 -6.01 -11.40
N THR A 7 -6.73 -7.29 -11.41
CA THR A 7 -6.08 -7.96 -10.28
C THR A 7 -4.78 -7.25 -9.91
N ALA A 8 -3.95 -6.88 -10.88
CA ALA A 8 -2.70 -6.16 -10.63
C ALA A 8 -2.90 -4.79 -9.94
N LYS A 9 -4.05 -4.13 -10.14
CA LYS A 9 -4.40 -2.89 -9.42
C LYS A 9 -4.88 -3.18 -8.00
N ALA A 10 -5.70 -4.22 -7.82
CA ALA A 10 -6.20 -4.62 -6.50
C ALA A 10 -5.07 -5.09 -5.58
N HIS A 11 -4.08 -5.75 -6.16
CA HIS A 11 -2.91 -6.31 -5.47
C HIS A 11 -1.64 -5.47 -5.69
N ALA A 12 -1.80 -4.16 -5.92
CA ALA A 12 -0.68 -3.26 -6.24
C ALA A 12 0.47 -3.35 -5.23
N LYS A 13 0.16 -3.50 -3.94
CA LYS A 13 1.13 -3.59 -2.84
C LYS A 13 1.65 -4.99 -2.56
N ASP A 14 1.10 -6.01 -3.21
CA ASP A 14 1.51 -7.39 -2.98
C ASP A 14 2.82 -7.71 -3.71
N PRO A 15 3.53 -8.79 -3.30
CA PRO A 15 4.79 -9.19 -3.92
C PRO A 15 4.66 -9.50 -5.41
N ALA A 16 5.66 -9.13 -6.19
CA ALA A 16 5.70 -9.40 -7.61
C ALA A 16 6.54 -10.65 -7.92
N VAL A 17 5.88 -11.72 -8.36
CA VAL A 17 6.52 -13.00 -8.70
C VAL A 17 6.19 -13.35 -10.15
N LEU A 18 7.15 -13.88 -10.90
CA LEU A 18 6.90 -14.32 -12.28
C LEU A 18 5.98 -15.54 -12.32
N CYS A 19 4.91 -15.49 -13.12
CA CYS A 19 4.01 -16.63 -13.36
C CYS A 19 4.67 -17.69 -14.26
N CYS A 20 5.38 -17.23 -15.29
CA CYS A 20 6.03 -18.06 -16.29
C CYS A 20 7.47 -17.62 -16.49
N ARG A 21 8.26 -18.46 -17.15
CA ARG A 21 9.58 -18.05 -17.64
C ARG A 21 9.44 -16.79 -18.50
N ALA A 22 10.30 -15.82 -18.24
CA ALA A 22 10.40 -14.57 -18.98
C ALA A 22 11.84 -14.30 -19.39
N GLU A 23 12.03 -13.77 -20.60
CA GLU A 23 13.35 -13.46 -21.14
C GLU A 23 13.85 -12.09 -20.66
N ALA A 24 15.17 -11.93 -20.52
CA ALA A 24 15.76 -10.63 -20.20
C ALA A 24 15.34 -9.54 -21.20
N GLY A 25 15.14 -8.33 -20.70
CA GLY A 25 14.82 -7.13 -21.47
C GLY A 25 13.33 -6.88 -21.73
N ILE A 26 12.45 -7.85 -21.42
CA ILE A 26 11.00 -7.64 -21.53
C ILE A 26 10.54 -6.52 -20.62
N THR A 27 9.45 -5.87 -21.02
CA THR A 27 8.70 -4.99 -20.12
C THR A 27 7.78 -5.86 -19.27
N ILE A 28 7.78 -5.66 -17.96
CA ILE A 28 6.97 -6.41 -17.02
C ILE A 28 5.52 -5.90 -17.10
N GLU A 29 4.61 -6.78 -17.46
CA GLU A 29 3.17 -6.54 -17.59
C GLU A 29 2.39 -7.45 -16.62
N PRO A 30 1.10 -7.17 -16.33
CA PRO A 30 0.31 -8.01 -15.43
C PRO A 30 0.32 -9.50 -15.84
N ALA A 31 0.28 -9.78 -17.13
CA ALA A 31 0.31 -11.14 -17.66
C ALA A 31 1.64 -11.90 -17.40
N ASN A 32 2.67 -11.22 -16.89
CA ASN A 32 3.92 -11.85 -16.44
C ASN A 32 3.89 -12.23 -14.97
N LEU A 33 2.96 -11.70 -14.18
CA LEU A 33 2.95 -11.84 -12.72
C LEU A 33 1.98 -12.92 -12.27
N GLU A 34 2.37 -13.67 -11.24
CA GLU A 34 1.57 -14.71 -10.61
C GLU A 34 0.50 -14.10 -9.68
N ASP A 35 -0.56 -14.86 -9.42
CA ASP A 35 -1.64 -14.47 -8.51
C ASP A 35 -1.17 -14.51 -7.05
N PRO A 36 -1.18 -13.38 -6.31
CA PRO A 36 -0.79 -13.37 -4.91
C PRO A 36 -1.63 -14.26 -4.01
N ALA A 37 -2.87 -14.60 -4.40
CA ALA A 37 -3.76 -15.45 -3.63
C ALA A 37 -3.21 -16.88 -3.41
N ILE A 38 -2.24 -17.34 -4.21
CA ILE A 38 -1.62 -18.67 -4.06
C ILE A 38 -0.29 -18.64 -3.31
N PHE A 39 0.22 -17.46 -2.93
CA PHE A 39 1.58 -17.34 -2.38
C PHE A 39 1.73 -18.02 -1.03
N ASP A 40 0.74 -17.93 -0.14
CA ASP A 40 0.80 -18.57 1.18
C ASP A 40 1.03 -20.08 1.05
N GLU A 41 0.29 -20.76 0.16
CA GLU A 41 0.47 -22.19 -0.09
C GLU A 41 1.84 -22.52 -0.73
N LEU A 42 2.35 -21.64 -1.60
CA LEU A 42 3.66 -21.82 -2.23
C LEU A 42 4.81 -21.57 -1.26
N VAL A 43 4.66 -20.65 -0.31
CA VAL A 43 5.62 -20.40 0.77
C VAL A 43 5.58 -21.56 1.76
N ASP A 44 4.40 -22.00 2.18
CA ASP A 44 4.23 -23.11 3.11
C ASP A 44 4.77 -24.44 2.56
N SER A 45 4.66 -24.64 1.25
CA SER A 45 5.27 -25.80 0.56
C SER A 45 6.79 -25.68 0.36
N GLY A 46 7.37 -24.51 0.62
CA GLY A 46 8.79 -24.22 0.41
C GLY A 46 9.19 -24.02 -1.07
N LEU A 47 8.22 -23.84 -1.96
CA LEU A 47 8.45 -23.59 -3.39
C LEU A 47 8.75 -22.11 -3.69
N LEU A 48 8.33 -21.19 -2.82
CA LEU A 48 8.48 -19.76 -2.99
C LEU A 48 9.09 -19.11 -1.75
N ASN A 49 9.98 -18.14 -1.96
CA ASN A 49 10.50 -17.25 -0.92
C ASN A 49 10.27 -15.80 -1.39
N LEU A 50 9.65 -14.97 -0.56
CA LEU A 50 9.28 -13.59 -0.88
C LEU A 50 10.22 -12.54 -0.28
N ASP A 51 11.33 -12.95 0.34
CA ASP A 51 12.31 -12.06 0.96
C ASP A 51 12.87 -11.06 -0.06
N GLY A 52 12.73 -9.76 0.24
CA GLY A 52 13.22 -8.68 -0.62
C GLY A 52 12.45 -8.50 -1.94
N CYS A 53 11.29 -9.15 -2.07
CA CYS A 53 10.45 -9.01 -3.25
C CYS A 53 9.88 -7.59 -3.35
N LEU A 54 9.99 -7.01 -4.54
CA LEU A 54 9.33 -5.77 -4.91
C LEU A 54 7.81 -5.99 -5.01
N THR A 55 7.07 -4.90 -4.93
CA THR A 55 5.61 -4.92 -5.11
C THR A 55 5.21 -4.88 -6.58
N ILE A 56 3.98 -5.30 -6.89
CA ILE A 56 3.43 -5.27 -8.25
C ILE A 56 3.50 -3.85 -8.85
N GLU A 57 3.10 -2.82 -8.11
CA GLU A 57 3.14 -1.44 -8.59
C GLU A 57 4.54 -0.92 -8.90
N GLN A 58 5.55 -1.40 -8.17
CA GLN A 58 6.96 -1.01 -8.35
C GLN A 58 7.52 -1.57 -9.66
N VAL A 59 7.08 -2.77 -10.06
CA VAL A 59 7.66 -3.48 -11.22
C VAL A 59 6.87 -3.31 -12.50
N LEU A 60 5.58 -2.96 -12.46
CA LEU A 60 4.78 -2.82 -13.68
C LEU A 60 5.38 -1.74 -14.60
N GLY A 61 5.73 -2.10 -15.84
CA GLY A 61 6.40 -1.22 -16.79
C GLY A 61 7.92 -1.12 -16.63
N ALA A 62 8.48 -1.70 -15.58
CA ALA A 62 9.92 -1.91 -15.43
C ALA A 62 10.42 -3.02 -16.37
N LYS A 63 11.73 -3.24 -16.41
CA LYS A 63 12.34 -4.27 -17.26
C LYS A 63 12.96 -5.40 -16.46
N LEU A 64 12.74 -6.64 -16.90
CA LEU A 64 13.44 -7.78 -16.35
C LEU A 64 14.91 -7.73 -16.82
N SER A 65 15.87 -7.71 -15.91
CA SER A 65 17.29 -7.57 -16.28
C SER A 65 17.96 -8.91 -16.63
N LYS A 66 17.35 -10.03 -16.24
CA LYS A 66 17.86 -11.41 -16.43
C LYS A 66 16.74 -12.39 -16.79
N THR A 67 16.98 -13.29 -17.74
CA THR A 67 16.03 -14.39 -18.04
C THR A 67 15.84 -15.21 -16.77
N SER A 68 14.58 -15.40 -16.37
CA SER A 68 14.21 -16.00 -15.10
C SER A 68 13.02 -16.94 -15.30
N ASP A 69 12.98 -18.04 -14.55
CA ASP A 69 11.90 -19.04 -14.62
C ASP A 69 10.65 -18.60 -13.82
N SER A 70 9.59 -19.39 -13.88
CA SER A 70 8.38 -19.21 -13.05
C SER A 70 8.72 -19.28 -11.56
N LEU A 71 7.89 -18.63 -10.73
CA LEU A 71 8.07 -18.53 -9.27
C LEU A 71 9.37 -17.81 -8.87
N CYS A 72 9.99 -17.07 -9.79
CA CYS A 72 11.10 -16.18 -9.47
C CYS A 72 10.56 -14.86 -8.88
N PRO A 73 10.91 -14.51 -7.63
CA PRO A 73 10.58 -13.23 -7.05
C PRO A 73 11.30 -12.10 -7.79
N LEU A 74 10.60 -11.01 -8.05
CA LEU A 74 11.19 -9.81 -8.62
C LEU A 74 11.79 -8.97 -7.50
N THR A 75 13.08 -8.68 -7.60
CA THR A 75 13.87 -7.94 -6.61
C THR A 75 14.67 -6.85 -7.30
N ALA A 76 15.33 -5.99 -6.52
CA ALA A 76 16.23 -4.97 -7.05
C ALA A 76 17.40 -5.54 -7.88
N ASP A 77 17.73 -6.83 -7.72
CA ASP A 77 18.84 -7.48 -8.43
C ASP A 77 18.47 -7.99 -9.83
N ASN A 78 17.17 -8.11 -10.13
CA ASN A 78 16.66 -8.65 -11.39
C ASN A 78 15.64 -7.75 -12.12
N VAL A 79 15.37 -6.55 -11.59
CA VAL A 79 14.50 -5.55 -12.23
C VAL A 79 15.22 -4.21 -12.42
N ASP A 80 15.23 -3.71 -13.65
CA ASP A 80 15.70 -2.36 -14.01
C ASP A 80 14.52 -1.40 -14.16
N GLY A 81 14.69 -0.14 -13.75
CA GLY A 81 13.65 0.88 -13.91
C GLY A 81 12.47 0.73 -12.94
N ILE A 82 12.76 0.25 -11.73
CA ILE A 82 11.81 0.16 -10.62
C ILE A 82 11.18 1.53 -10.39
N LYS A 83 9.86 1.56 -10.26
CA LYS A 83 9.13 2.81 -9.99
C LYS A 83 9.30 3.19 -8.53
N GLU A 84 9.65 4.45 -8.30
CA GLU A 84 9.50 5.04 -6.97
C GLU A 84 8.03 5.20 -6.67
N VAL A 85 7.58 4.57 -5.59
CA VAL A 85 6.22 4.72 -5.09
C VAL A 85 6.33 5.56 -3.81
N ALA A 86 5.57 6.63 -3.75
CA ALA A 86 5.41 7.36 -2.50
C ALA A 86 4.78 6.41 -1.48
N GLU A 87 5.45 6.23 -0.34
CA GLU A 87 4.92 5.48 0.78
C GLU A 87 3.70 6.25 1.31
N GLU A 88 2.50 5.79 0.95
CA GLU A 88 1.28 6.24 1.61
C GLU A 88 1.34 5.68 3.03
N ALA A 89 1.61 6.56 3.99
CA ALA A 89 1.50 6.24 5.41
C ALA A 89 0.16 5.53 5.66
N PRO A 90 0.12 4.48 6.49
CA PRO A 90 -1.10 3.71 6.73
C PRO A 90 -2.27 4.65 7.01
N GLN A 91 -3.23 4.66 6.10
CA GLN A 91 -4.47 5.37 6.28
C GLN A 91 -5.25 4.62 7.35
N GLU A 92 -5.11 5.06 8.61
CA GLU A 92 -6.11 4.78 9.64
C GLU A 92 -7.49 5.07 9.03
N GLU A 93 -8.40 4.10 9.13
CA GLU A 93 -9.78 4.21 8.69
C GLU A 93 -10.41 5.49 9.25
N ALA A 94 -10.45 6.53 8.40
CA ALA A 94 -11.14 7.77 8.69
C ALA A 94 -12.64 7.54 8.47
N GLU A 95 -13.30 7.15 9.55
CA GLU A 95 -14.75 7.19 9.70
C GLU A 95 -15.29 8.61 9.42
N GLU A 96 -16.47 8.65 8.82
CA GLU A 96 -17.17 9.78 8.19
C GLU A 96 -17.00 11.18 8.83
N ALA A 97 -16.76 12.15 7.94
CA ALA A 97 -16.59 13.56 8.25
C ALA A 97 -17.83 14.24 8.87
N ALA A 98 -17.64 14.87 10.03
CA ALA A 98 -18.51 15.92 10.56
C ALA A 98 -17.77 17.28 10.53
N PRO A 99 -18.48 18.40 10.32
CA PRO A 99 -17.85 19.69 10.02
C PRO A 99 -17.05 20.22 11.22
N GLN A 100 -15.74 20.37 11.01
CA GLN A 100 -14.82 20.95 11.97
C GLN A 100 -14.72 22.46 11.72
N VAL A 101 -14.96 23.27 12.75
CA VAL A 101 -14.59 24.69 12.75
C VAL A 101 -13.40 24.85 13.69
N ALA A 102 -12.24 25.17 13.12
CA ALA A 102 -11.02 25.41 13.87
C ALA A 102 -10.83 26.92 14.08
N VAL A 103 -10.48 27.30 15.31
CA VAL A 103 -9.95 28.63 15.64
C VAL A 103 -8.63 28.40 16.37
N GLU A 104 -7.60 29.22 16.10
CA GLU A 104 -6.24 29.01 16.62
C GLU A 104 -6.24 28.75 18.13
N GLY A 105 -5.73 27.57 18.52
CA GLY A 105 -5.50 27.18 19.92
C GLY A 105 -6.54 26.25 20.54
N ALA A 106 -7.73 26.10 19.96
CA ALA A 106 -8.79 25.25 20.54
C ALA A 106 -9.58 24.47 19.47
N VAL A 107 -9.86 23.20 19.76
CA VAL A 107 -10.72 22.33 18.95
C VAL A 107 -11.97 22.03 19.76
N THR A 108 -13.15 22.33 19.21
CA THR A 108 -14.43 22.01 19.86
C THR A 108 -15.16 20.94 19.04
N THR A 109 -15.62 19.89 19.72
CA THR A 109 -16.43 18.83 19.11
C THR A 109 -17.65 18.54 19.99
N ILE A 110 -18.76 18.15 19.37
CA ILE A 110 -19.94 17.65 20.09
C ILE A 110 -19.90 16.13 19.96
N SER A 111 -19.78 15.45 21.09
CA SER A 111 -19.74 14.00 21.14
C SER A 111 -20.68 13.51 22.23
N HIS A 112 -21.61 12.62 21.88
CA HIS A 112 -22.54 11.99 22.83
C HIS A 112 -23.36 12.99 23.68
N GLY A 113 -23.80 14.12 23.09
CA GLY A 113 -24.57 15.15 23.80
C GLY A 113 -23.77 16.01 24.78
N LYS A 114 -22.43 15.93 24.73
CA LYS A 114 -21.51 16.75 25.53
C LYS A 114 -20.63 17.60 24.61
N VAL A 115 -20.41 18.85 25.00
CA VAL A 115 -19.45 19.73 24.33
C VAL A 115 -18.05 19.40 24.87
N VAL A 116 -17.16 18.98 23.98
CA VAL A 116 -15.76 18.65 24.30
C VAL A 116 -14.88 19.71 23.66
N ILE A 117 -14.10 20.40 24.50
CA ILE A 117 -13.15 21.44 24.05
C ILE A 117 -11.74 20.97 24.41
N SER A 118 -10.88 20.82 23.39
CA SER A 118 -9.48 20.47 23.52
C SER A 118 -8.61 21.70 23.26
N ILE A 119 -7.85 22.13 24.28
CA ILE A 119 -7.02 23.34 24.23
C ILE A 119 -5.56 22.93 24.37
N LYS A 120 -4.74 23.21 23.36
CA LYS A 120 -3.34 22.75 23.30
C LYS A 120 -2.39 23.56 24.21
N GLU A 121 -2.68 24.83 24.48
CA GLU A 121 -1.93 25.66 25.43
C GLU A 121 -2.90 26.53 26.24
N GLY A 122 -2.90 26.40 27.58
CA GLY A 122 -3.89 27.04 28.45
C GLY A 122 -3.43 28.37 29.04
N LYS A 123 -3.78 29.49 28.40
CA LYS A 123 -3.64 30.84 28.96
C LYS A 123 -4.95 31.62 28.79
N ASP A 124 -5.39 32.28 29.85
CA ASP A 124 -6.55 33.19 29.88
C ASP A 124 -7.87 32.59 29.35
N ILE A 125 -8.22 31.36 29.76
CA ILE A 125 -9.45 30.69 29.33
C ILE A 125 -10.60 30.95 30.30
N TYR A 126 -11.68 31.54 29.80
CA TYR A 126 -12.95 31.69 30.52
C TYR A 126 -14.09 31.10 29.68
N LEU A 127 -14.86 30.20 30.29
CA LEU A 127 -15.98 29.49 29.65
C LEU A 127 -17.22 29.63 30.55
N GLU A 128 -18.31 30.16 30.00
CA GLU A 128 -19.62 30.21 30.65
C GLU A 128 -20.64 29.55 29.71
N LEU A 129 -21.27 28.47 30.19
CA LEU A 129 -22.20 27.67 29.39
C LEU A 129 -23.63 27.90 29.87
N PRO A 130 -24.59 28.18 28.97
CA PRO A 130 -26.00 28.19 29.33
C PRO A 130 -26.46 26.76 29.65
N ILE A 131 -27.38 26.64 30.62
CA ILE A 131 -28.19 25.41 30.80
C ILE A 131 -29.19 25.25 29.65
#